data_AF-A0A9P5H333-F1
#
_entry.id   AF-A0A9P5H333-F1
#
_cell.length_a   1.000
_cell.length_b   1.000
_cell.length_c   1.000
_cell.angle_alpha   90.00
_cell.angle_beta   90.00
_cell.angle_gamma   90.00
#
_symmetry.space_group_name_H-M   'P 1'
#
loop_
_entity.id
_entity.type
_entity.pdbx_description
1 polymer ?
#
loop_
_entity_poly.entity_id
_entity_poly.type
_entity_poly.pdbx_seq_one_letter_code
_entity_poly.pdbx_strand_id
1 'polypeptide(L)'
;MSHSETSPPPRLAGQPIFVVEPQAAHSHTLILLHGLGSNGEKFGRELLDTGVTSSGCKLTKLLPGARFVFPTSKRRRSSAFRRSMLTQWFDIARLPDPSYRNELQLEGLAESAVEILEILAEELKRVPPQNIIIGGLSQGCSMSLAVLLCLEYPIGGYIGMSGYLTYQSDLEIAVAEDDFSDDPFSNDDDTDQEDPSVKAQTFERDLLSLSYLKRATKERTSCLTPVFLGHGSVDEKVPCVLGESAAKVMRDSGYQVDWKCYEGQGHWYKIPDEIDDIVSFITSRVGWKVAVVTPSN
;
A
#
# COMPACT_ATOMS: atom_id res chain seq x y z
N MET A 1 -28.10 0.84 -45.95
CA MET A 1 -27.03 1.47 -45.17
C MET A 1 -26.88 0.66 -43.90
N SER A 2 -25.85 -0.18 -43.84
CA SER A 2 -25.59 -1.12 -42.75
C SER A 2 -25.02 -0.37 -41.54
N HIS A 3 -25.71 -0.41 -40.42
CA HIS A 3 -25.20 0.05 -39.14
C HIS A 3 -24.06 -0.89 -38.70
N SER A 4 -22.82 -0.39 -38.74
CA SER A 4 -21.69 -1.07 -38.14
C SER A 4 -21.80 -0.96 -36.62
N GLU A 5 -22.05 -2.10 -35.96
CA GLU A 5 -21.82 -2.25 -34.53
C GLU A 5 -20.34 -1.91 -34.25
N THR A 6 -20.12 -0.81 -33.52
CA THR A 6 -18.81 -0.47 -32.98
C THR A 6 -18.52 -1.46 -31.86
N SER A 7 -17.66 -2.43 -32.14
CA SER A 7 -17.04 -3.29 -31.13
C SER A 7 -16.43 -2.40 -30.02
N PRO A 8 -16.55 -2.78 -28.73
CA PRO A 8 -15.87 -2.05 -27.67
C PRO A 8 -14.36 -2.03 -27.95
N PRO A 9 -13.64 -0.97 -27.55
CA PRO A 9 -12.21 -0.89 -27.77
C PRO A 9 -11.52 -2.11 -27.16
N PRO A 10 -10.47 -2.66 -27.81
CA PRO A 10 -9.68 -3.72 -27.22
C PRO A 10 -9.15 -3.25 -25.87
N ARG A 11 -9.25 -4.08 -24.82
CA ARG A 11 -8.62 -3.82 -23.52
C ARG A 11 -7.17 -3.42 -23.78
N LEU A 12 -6.76 -2.23 -23.34
CA LEU A 12 -5.36 -1.87 -23.30
C LEU A 12 -4.62 -3.02 -22.62
N ALA A 13 -3.62 -3.60 -23.29
CA ALA A 13 -2.84 -4.68 -22.71
C ALA A 13 -2.32 -4.23 -21.35
N GLY A 14 -2.76 -4.91 -20.28
CA GLY A 14 -2.38 -4.56 -18.91
C GLY A 14 -0.86 -4.53 -18.75
N GLN A 15 -0.38 -3.74 -17.79
CA GLN A 15 1.04 -3.72 -17.46
C GLN A 15 1.52 -5.12 -17.03
N PRO A 16 2.79 -5.48 -17.26
CA PRO A 16 3.29 -6.80 -16.91
C PRO A 16 3.24 -7.02 -15.39
N ILE A 17 2.72 -8.18 -14.99
CA ILE A 17 2.69 -8.63 -13.60
C ILE A 17 3.67 -9.80 -13.48
N PHE A 18 4.67 -9.66 -12.62
CA PHE A 18 5.56 -10.75 -12.27
C PHE A 18 4.94 -11.55 -11.13
N VAL A 19 4.69 -12.84 -11.37
CA VAL A 19 4.05 -13.73 -10.40
C VAL A 19 5.01 -14.85 -10.04
N VAL A 20 5.14 -15.11 -8.74
CA VAL A 20 5.77 -16.33 -8.22
C VAL A 20 4.67 -17.19 -7.61
N GLU A 21 4.44 -18.34 -8.25
CA GLU A 21 3.46 -19.33 -7.82
C GLU A 21 3.88 -19.99 -6.49
N PRO A 22 2.91 -20.39 -5.65
CA PRO A 22 3.20 -21.07 -4.40
C PRO A 22 3.83 -22.45 -4.65
N GLN A 23 4.69 -22.88 -3.72
CA GLN A 23 5.34 -24.20 -3.72
C GLN A 23 4.45 -25.30 -3.11
N ALA A 24 3.43 -24.89 -2.35
CA ALA A 24 2.39 -25.75 -1.77
C ALA A 24 1.00 -25.28 -2.25
N ALA A 25 -0.07 -25.86 -1.69
CA ALA A 25 -1.43 -25.41 -1.98
C ALA A 25 -1.57 -23.90 -1.70
N HIS A 26 -2.11 -23.17 -2.67
CA HIS A 26 -2.31 -21.72 -2.56
C HIS A 26 -3.20 -21.43 -1.36
N SER A 27 -2.65 -20.69 -0.42
CA SER A 27 -3.32 -20.34 0.84
C SER A 27 -3.35 -18.84 1.06
N HIS A 28 -2.34 -18.12 0.59
CA HIS A 28 -2.21 -16.68 0.82
C HIS A 28 -1.65 -15.98 -0.43
N THR A 29 -1.92 -14.68 -0.56
CA THR A 29 -1.36 -13.84 -1.63
C THR A 29 -0.69 -12.61 -1.02
N LEU A 30 0.51 -12.27 -1.50
CA LEU A 30 1.15 -10.98 -1.24
C LEU A 30 1.20 -10.18 -2.54
N ILE A 31 0.63 -8.97 -2.53
CA ILE A 31 0.68 -8.02 -3.65
C ILE A 31 1.65 -6.90 -3.26
N LEU A 32 2.82 -6.84 -3.89
CA LEU A 32 3.91 -5.95 -3.48
C LEU A 32 4.36 -5.02 -4.61
N LEU A 33 4.25 -3.72 -4.37
CA LEU A 33 4.47 -2.67 -5.35
C LEU A 33 5.92 -2.16 -5.29
N HIS A 34 6.52 -1.97 -6.46
CA HIS A 34 7.91 -1.51 -6.59
C HIS A 34 8.05 0.02 -6.43
N GLY A 35 9.26 0.49 -6.13
CA GLY A 35 9.60 1.92 -6.08
C GLY A 35 9.78 2.59 -7.44
N LEU A 36 9.89 3.92 -7.43
CA LEU A 36 10.06 4.76 -8.62
C LEU A 36 11.24 4.31 -9.51
N GLY A 37 10.98 4.13 -10.81
CA GLY A 37 11.97 3.74 -11.82
C GLY A 37 12.32 2.24 -11.85
N SER A 38 11.73 1.42 -10.98
CA SER A 38 11.88 -0.05 -10.96
C SER A 38 10.76 -0.76 -11.74
N ASN A 39 10.62 -2.08 -11.64
CA ASN A 39 9.46 -2.82 -12.14
C ASN A 39 9.18 -4.03 -11.25
N GLY A 40 8.02 -4.67 -11.45
CA GLY A 40 7.58 -5.80 -10.63
C GLY A 40 8.56 -6.97 -10.65
N GLU A 41 9.12 -7.31 -11.83
CA GLU A 41 10.08 -8.42 -11.94
C GLU A 41 11.38 -8.15 -11.19
N LYS A 42 11.99 -6.98 -11.38
CA LYS A 42 13.24 -6.60 -10.72
C LYS A 42 13.08 -6.57 -9.20
N PHE A 43 12.03 -5.90 -8.73
CA PHE A 43 11.76 -5.81 -7.30
C PHE A 43 11.43 -7.17 -6.69
N GLY A 44 10.58 -7.95 -7.35
CA GLY A 44 10.19 -9.27 -6.86
C GLY A 44 11.35 -10.26 -6.79
N ARG A 45 12.21 -10.29 -7.82
CA ARG A 45 13.43 -11.13 -7.77
C ARG A 45 14.36 -10.68 -6.65
N GLU A 46 14.65 -9.39 -6.57
CA GLU A 46 15.53 -8.85 -5.53
C GLU A 46 15.03 -9.18 -4.12
N LEU A 47 13.75 -8.91 -3.83
CA LEU A 47 13.15 -9.19 -2.53
C LEU A 47 13.19 -10.67 -2.17
N LEU A 48 12.83 -11.56 -3.10
CA LEU A 48 12.78 -12.99 -2.83
C LEU A 48 14.17 -13.64 -2.83
N ASP A 49 15.17 -13.02 -3.48
CA ASP A 49 16.53 -13.54 -3.51
C ASP A 49 17.40 -13.07 -2.35
N THR A 50 17.25 -11.82 -1.92
CA THR A 50 18.07 -11.21 -0.86
C THR A 50 17.35 -11.12 0.48
N GLY A 51 16.02 -11.08 0.50
CA GLY A 51 15.21 -11.04 1.72
C GLY A 51 15.32 -12.34 2.51
N VAL A 52 16.31 -12.40 3.38
CA VAL A 52 16.58 -13.53 4.28
C VAL A 52 16.44 -13.11 5.74
N THR A 53 15.85 -13.98 6.54
CA THR A 53 15.80 -13.84 7.99
C THR A 53 17.17 -14.04 8.62
N SER A 54 17.31 -13.73 9.91
CA SER A 54 18.51 -14.04 10.69
C SER A 54 18.83 -15.55 10.74
N SER A 55 17.82 -16.39 10.55
CA SER A 55 17.96 -17.85 10.37
C SER A 55 18.36 -18.27 8.94
N GLY A 56 18.64 -17.34 8.04
CA GLY A 56 19.03 -17.60 6.65
C GLY A 56 17.88 -18.09 5.75
N CYS A 57 16.63 -17.91 6.17
CA CYS A 57 15.46 -18.41 5.46
C CYS A 57 14.85 -17.33 4.57
N LYS A 58 14.57 -17.69 3.31
CA LYS A 58 13.84 -16.83 2.36
C LYS A 58 12.34 -16.86 2.64
N LEU A 59 11.65 -15.77 2.32
CA LEU A 59 10.18 -15.67 2.44
C LEU A 59 9.44 -16.80 1.71
N THR A 60 9.91 -17.21 0.53
CA THR A 60 9.31 -18.31 -0.24
C THR A 60 9.39 -19.66 0.46
N LYS A 61 10.42 -19.90 1.28
CA LYS A 61 10.55 -21.11 2.10
C LYS A 61 9.68 -21.03 3.36
N LEU A 62 9.60 -19.85 3.98
CA LEU A 62 8.79 -19.62 5.17
C LEU A 62 7.29 -19.66 4.86
N LEU A 63 6.89 -19.25 3.66
CA LEU A 63 5.51 -19.18 3.21
C LEU A 63 5.31 -20.01 1.93
N PRO A 64 5.40 -21.36 2.00
CA PRO A 64 5.35 -22.20 0.80
C PRO A 64 4.00 -22.14 0.08
N GLY A 65 2.91 -21.82 0.79
CA GLY A 65 1.58 -21.64 0.20
C GLY A 65 1.28 -20.21 -0.27
N ALA A 66 2.25 -19.29 -0.19
CA ALA A 66 2.06 -17.91 -0.61
C ALA A 66 2.36 -17.72 -2.10
N ARG A 67 1.42 -17.07 -2.78
CA ARG A 67 1.58 -16.51 -4.12
C ARG A 67 2.09 -15.08 -3.99
N PHE A 68 3.16 -14.73 -4.70
CA PHE A 68 3.68 -13.36 -4.71
C PHE A 68 3.36 -12.70 -6.05
N VAL A 69 2.72 -11.54 -6.00
CA VAL A 69 2.24 -10.78 -7.15
C VAL A 69 2.93 -9.41 -7.13
N PHE A 70 3.76 -9.16 -8.14
CA PHE A 70 4.52 -7.93 -8.30
C PHE A 70 4.07 -7.20 -9.58
N PRO A 71 3.08 -6.30 -9.49
CA PRO A 71 2.66 -5.51 -10.63
C PRO A 71 3.72 -4.49 -11.02
N THR A 72 3.75 -4.15 -12.31
CA THR A 72 4.60 -3.06 -12.84
C THR A 72 3.73 -1.84 -13.15
N SER A 73 4.16 -0.66 -12.73
CA SER A 73 3.45 0.58 -13.05
C SER A 73 3.64 1.01 -14.51
N LYS A 74 2.69 1.80 -15.02
CA LYS A 74 2.76 2.46 -16.32
C LYS A 74 4.03 3.33 -16.44
N ARG A 75 4.60 3.39 -17.64
CA ARG A 75 5.69 4.33 -17.93
C ARG A 75 5.12 5.73 -18.16
N ARG A 76 5.58 6.70 -17.38
CA ARG A 76 5.17 8.12 -17.44
C ARG A 76 6.41 9.02 -17.44
N ARG A 77 6.26 10.30 -17.83
CA ARG A 77 7.33 11.29 -17.68
C ARG A 77 7.45 11.68 -16.22
N SER A 78 8.65 11.64 -15.65
CA SER A 78 8.87 12.03 -14.25
C SER A 78 9.35 13.48 -14.14
N SER A 79 8.64 14.27 -13.37
CA SER A 79 9.00 15.67 -13.08
C SER A 79 10.30 15.75 -12.26
N ALA A 80 10.46 14.89 -11.24
CA ALA A 80 11.69 14.79 -10.45
C ALA A 80 12.94 14.44 -11.28
N PHE A 81 12.78 13.76 -12.42
CA PHE A 81 13.90 13.30 -13.26
C PHE A 81 13.92 13.97 -14.64
N ARG A 82 13.73 15.29 -14.70
CA ARG A 82 13.84 16.09 -15.93
C ARG A 82 13.02 15.53 -17.11
N ARG A 83 11.79 15.07 -16.83
CA ARG A 83 10.84 14.47 -17.80
C ARG A 83 11.32 13.16 -18.45
N SER A 84 12.25 12.45 -17.81
CA SER A 84 12.66 11.10 -18.22
C SER A 84 11.47 10.14 -18.17
N MET A 85 11.42 9.21 -19.12
CA MET A 85 10.38 8.17 -19.16
C MET A 85 10.73 7.04 -18.18
N LEU A 86 10.05 7.01 -17.04
CA LEU A 86 10.25 6.05 -15.97
C LEU A 86 8.94 5.32 -15.64
N THR A 87 9.04 4.12 -15.12
CA THR A 87 7.95 3.41 -14.44
C THR A 87 7.66 4.09 -13.11
N GLN A 88 6.45 4.62 -12.95
CA GLN A 88 6.04 5.30 -11.73
C GLN A 88 4.53 5.17 -11.54
N TRP A 89 4.10 4.99 -10.30
CA TRP A 89 2.68 4.92 -9.95
C TRP A 89 2.03 6.30 -10.13
N PHE A 90 2.69 7.34 -9.63
CA PHE A 90 2.28 8.72 -9.74
C PHE A 90 3.49 9.64 -9.90
N ASP A 91 3.27 10.87 -10.40
CA ASP A 91 4.36 11.82 -10.63
C ASP A 91 4.65 12.62 -9.37
N ILE A 92 5.93 12.88 -9.11
CA ILE A 92 6.41 13.70 -7.99
C ILE A 92 7.38 14.74 -8.53
N ALA A 93 7.33 15.95 -7.96
CA ALA A 93 8.23 17.02 -8.37
C ALA A 93 9.64 16.85 -7.78
N ARG A 94 9.75 16.33 -6.54
CA ARG A 94 11.01 16.17 -5.79
C ARG A 94 10.94 14.92 -4.92
N LEU A 95 12.07 14.26 -4.71
CA LEU A 95 12.15 13.05 -3.87
C LEU A 95 12.09 13.36 -2.36
N PRO A 96 12.96 14.23 -1.80
CA PRO A 96 13.01 14.41 -0.35
C PRO A 96 11.82 15.22 0.20
N ASP A 97 11.07 15.85 -0.69
CA ASP A 97 9.87 16.64 -0.39
C ASP A 97 8.79 16.29 -1.43
N PRO A 98 8.11 15.14 -1.28
CA PRO A 98 7.07 14.73 -2.20
C PRO A 98 5.81 15.61 -2.10
N SER A 99 5.64 16.37 -1.00
CA SER A 99 4.52 17.29 -0.81
C SER A 99 4.62 18.52 -1.72
N TYR A 100 5.83 18.88 -2.15
CA TYR A 100 6.04 19.96 -3.10
C TYR A 100 5.37 19.66 -4.43
N ARG A 101 4.36 20.47 -4.77
CA ARG A 101 3.53 20.30 -5.97
C ARG A 101 2.84 18.93 -6.03
N ASN A 102 2.23 18.55 -4.92
CA ASN A 102 1.50 17.28 -4.79
C ASN A 102 0.34 17.14 -5.79
N GLU A 103 -0.16 18.22 -6.41
CA GLU A 103 -1.21 18.16 -7.45
C GLU A 103 -0.82 17.27 -8.65
N LEU A 104 0.48 17.13 -8.92
CA LEU A 104 1.03 16.26 -9.97
C LEU A 104 0.77 14.77 -9.71
N GLN A 105 0.51 14.40 -8.45
CA GLN A 105 0.31 13.01 -8.04
C GLN A 105 -1.09 12.50 -8.42
N LEU A 106 -2.10 13.37 -8.45
CA LEU A 106 -3.54 13.00 -8.51
C LEU A 106 -3.88 12.07 -9.67
N GLU A 107 -3.51 12.43 -10.90
CA GLU A 107 -3.81 11.64 -12.09
C GLU A 107 -3.20 10.23 -11.99
N GLY A 108 -1.95 10.15 -11.54
CA GLY A 108 -1.26 8.88 -11.39
C GLY A 108 -1.78 8.02 -10.24
N LEU A 109 -2.16 8.65 -9.12
CA LEU A 109 -2.78 7.98 -7.99
C LEU A 109 -4.11 7.34 -8.39
N ALA A 110 -5.01 8.12 -9.01
CA ALA A 110 -6.32 7.62 -9.45
C ALA A 110 -6.19 6.49 -10.49
N GLU A 111 -5.38 6.67 -11.54
CA GLU A 111 -5.17 5.61 -12.54
C GLU A 111 -4.57 4.35 -11.94
N SER A 112 -3.53 4.48 -11.10
CA SER A 112 -2.86 3.34 -10.49
C SER A 112 -3.74 2.62 -9.48
N ALA A 113 -4.55 3.33 -8.70
CA ALA A 113 -5.48 2.74 -7.75
C ALA A 113 -6.47 1.81 -8.45
N VAL A 114 -7.03 2.22 -9.59
CA VAL A 114 -7.92 1.36 -10.39
C VAL A 114 -7.22 0.08 -10.83
N GLU A 115 -6.00 0.18 -11.38
CA GLU A 115 -5.22 -1.00 -11.81
C GLU A 115 -4.92 -1.96 -10.64
N ILE A 116 -4.56 -1.43 -9.47
CA ILE A 116 -4.25 -2.24 -8.29
C ILE A 116 -5.51 -2.87 -7.69
N LEU A 117 -6.63 -2.15 -7.66
CA LEU A 117 -7.92 -2.67 -7.20
C LEU A 117 -8.42 -3.79 -8.12
N GLU A 118 -8.19 -3.71 -9.43
CA GLU A 118 -8.47 -4.81 -10.37
C GLU A 118 -7.61 -6.05 -10.05
N ILE A 119 -6.31 -5.87 -9.80
CA ILE A 119 -5.41 -6.97 -9.40
C ILE A 119 -5.87 -7.60 -8.09
N LEU A 120 -6.20 -6.78 -7.08
CA LEU A 120 -6.73 -7.24 -5.81
C LEU A 120 -8.04 -8.03 -6.01
N ALA A 121 -8.95 -7.55 -6.86
CA ALA A 121 -10.20 -8.23 -7.18
C ALA A 121 -9.98 -9.60 -7.84
N GLU A 122 -8.97 -9.76 -8.69
CA GLU A 122 -8.62 -11.07 -9.25
C GLU A 122 -8.03 -12.04 -8.21
N GLU A 123 -7.25 -11.54 -7.25
CA GLU A 123 -6.68 -12.36 -6.19
C GLU A 123 -7.72 -12.74 -5.11
N LEU A 124 -8.71 -11.88 -4.87
CA LEU A 124 -9.86 -12.17 -4.00
C LEU A 124 -10.76 -13.30 -4.52
N LYS A 125 -10.70 -13.62 -5.81
CA LYS A 125 -11.38 -14.81 -6.35
C LYS A 125 -10.66 -16.12 -5.99
N ARG A 126 -9.40 -16.03 -5.53
CA ARG A 126 -8.52 -17.19 -5.25
C ARG A 126 -8.42 -17.48 -3.76
N VAL A 127 -8.31 -16.43 -2.94
CA VAL A 127 -8.17 -16.53 -1.48
C VAL A 127 -9.04 -15.47 -0.79
N PRO A 128 -9.52 -15.71 0.45
CA PRO A 128 -10.35 -14.75 1.15
C PRO A 128 -9.54 -13.50 1.57
N PRO A 129 -10.20 -12.35 1.87
CA PRO A 129 -9.52 -11.08 2.17
C PRO A 129 -8.45 -11.18 3.28
N GLN A 130 -8.73 -11.92 4.36
CA GLN A 130 -7.80 -12.12 5.48
C GLN A 130 -6.51 -12.88 5.11
N ASN A 131 -6.47 -13.48 3.90
CA ASN A 131 -5.32 -14.18 3.37
C ASN A 131 -4.57 -13.37 2.30
N ILE A 132 -4.86 -12.07 2.20
CA ILE A 132 -4.16 -11.14 1.31
C ILE A 132 -3.39 -10.11 2.13
N ILE A 133 -2.13 -9.91 1.76
CA ILE A 133 -1.34 -8.76 2.19
C ILE A 133 -1.06 -7.88 0.98
N ILE A 134 -1.26 -6.57 1.12
CA ILE A 134 -0.80 -5.57 0.14
C ILE A 134 0.34 -4.75 0.74
N GLY A 135 1.20 -4.20 -0.10
CA GLY A 135 2.30 -3.39 0.38
C GLY A 135 3.26 -2.98 -0.70
N GLY A 136 4.44 -2.51 -0.31
CA GLY A 136 5.47 -2.15 -1.29
C GLY A 136 6.64 -1.41 -0.70
N LEU A 137 7.52 -0.98 -1.59
CA LEU A 137 8.72 -0.23 -1.29
C LEU A 137 8.65 1.18 -1.88
N SER A 138 9.08 2.19 -1.13
CA SER A 138 9.24 3.57 -1.63
C SER A 138 7.93 4.10 -2.19
N GLN A 139 7.89 4.58 -3.44
CA GLN A 139 6.65 5.01 -4.11
C GLN A 139 5.56 3.92 -4.12
N GLY A 140 5.95 2.64 -4.19
CA GLY A 140 5.01 1.51 -4.09
C GLY A 140 4.38 1.37 -2.71
N CYS A 141 5.12 1.70 -1.64
CA CYS A 141 4.56 1.79 -0.28
C CYS A 141 3.50 2.90 -0.23
N SER A 142 3.82 4.12 -0.69
CA SER A 142 2.87 5.22 -0.73
C SER A 142 1.61 4.92 -1.55
N MET A 143 1.77 4.32 -2.73
CA MET A 143 0.64 3.94 -3.57
C MET A 143 -0.23 2.85 -2.93
N SER A 144 0.37 1.86 -2.27
CA SER A 144 -0.40 0.80 -1.62
C SER A 144 -1.07 1.26 -0.33
N LEU A 145 -0.55 2.27 0.37
CA LEU A 145 -1.27 2.95 1.48
C LEU A 145 -2.54 3.64 0.98
N ALA A 146 -2.45 4.40 -0.12
CA ALA A 146 -3.61 5.02 -0.77
C ALA A 146 -4.68 3.96 -1.14
N VAL A 147 -4.25 2.83 -1.70
CA VAL A 147 -5.16 1.70 -1.97
C VAL A 147 -5.76 1.13 -0.68
N LEU A 148 -4.96 0.90 0.37
CA LEU A 148 -5.45 0.37 1.63
C LEU A 148 -6.56 1.27 2.22
N LEU A 149 -6.31 2.57 2.30
CA LEU A 149 -7.23 3.55 2.89
C LEU A 149 -8.57 3.62 2.14
N CYS A 150 -8.60 3.34 0.83
CA CYS A 150 -9.84 3.40 0.05
C CYS A 150 -10.67 2.11 0.06
N LEU A 151 -10.14 0.99 0.58
CA LEU A 151 -10.81 -0.31 0.63
C LEU A 151 -12.04 -0.29 1.55
N GLU A 152 -13.09 -1.02 1.12
CA GLU A 152 -14.37 -1.12 1.84
C GLU A 152 -14.47 -2.33 2.78
N TYR A 153 -13.34 -2.96 3.07
CA TYR A 153 -13.23 -4.15 3.91
C TYR A 153 -11.77 -4.33 4.39
N PRO A 154 -11.55 -4.97 5.54
CA PRO A 154 -10.21 -5.32 5.97
C PRO A 154 -9.63 -6.47 5.15
N ILE A 155 -8.31 -6.46 5.00
CA ILE A 155 -7.52 -7.56 4.45
C ILE A 155 -6.60 -8.13 5.53
N GLY A 156 -5.82 -9.17 5.20
CA GLY A 156 -4.93 -9.84 6.14
C GLY A 156 -3.90 -8.91 6.77
N GLY A 157 -3.28 -8.04 5.98
CA GLY A 157 -2.33 -7.06 6.50
C GLY A 157 -1.77 -6.11 5.45
N TYR A 158 -0.99 -5.15 5.91
CA TYR A 158 -0.24 -4.22 5.10
C TYR A 158 1.24 -4.22 5.46
N ILE A 159 2.13 -4.21 4.47
CA ILE A 159 3.59 -4.14 4.66
C ILE A 159 4.20 -3.02 3.82
N GLY A 160 4.63 -1.93 4.46
CA GLY A 160 5.31 -0.81 3.81
C GLY A 160 6.78 -0.73 4.18
N MET A 161 7.63 -0.47 3.19
CA MET A 161 9.08 -0.27 3.35
C MET A 161 9.48 1.09 2.76
N SER A 162 10.20 1.91 3.53
CA SER A 162 10.79 3.19 3.10
C SER A 162 9.82 4.15 2.38
N GLY A 163 8.57 4.24 2.84
CA GLY A 163 7.51 5.01 2.20
C GLY A 163 7.05 6.23 2.98
N TYR A 164 6.03 6.91 2.46
CA TYR A 164 5.35 8.05 3.09
C TYR A 164 3.86 8.05 2.72
N LEU A 165 3.06 8.85 3.40
CA LEU A 165 1.63 9.00 3.11
C LEU A 165 1.39 10.16 2.13
N THR A 166 0.70 9.90 1.02
CA THR A 166 0.32 10.95 0.07
C THR A 166 -0.75 11.85 0.68
N TYR A 167 -0.68 13.15 0.43
CA TYR A 167 -1.63 14.13 1.00
C TYR A 167 -1.78 14.03 2.53
N GLN A 168 -0.68 13.69 3.22
CA GLN A 168 -0.68 13.46 4.68
C GLN A 168 -1.28 14.62 5.46
N SER A 169 -0.91 15.87 5.16
CA SER A 169 -1.42 17.04 5.90
C SER A 169 -2.91 17.25 5.69
N ASP A 170 -3.40 17.08 4.46
CA ASP A 170 -4.82 17.20 4.13
C ASP A 170 -5.63 16.09 4.83
N LEU A 171 -5.11 14.86 4.86
CA LEU A 171 -5.73 13.76 5.58
C LEU A 171 -5.70 13.96 7.10
N GLU A 172 -4.61 14.46 7.67
CA GLU A 172 -4.51 14.77 9.10
C GLU A 172 -5.55 15.83 9.51
N ILE A 173 -5.76 16.85 8.66
CA ILE A 173 -6.83 17.83 8.85
C ILE A 173 -8.20 17.16 8.76
N ALA A 174 -8.47 16.41 7.69
CA ALA A 174 -9.76 15.75 7.48
C ALA A 174 -10.15 14.80 8.63
N VAL A 175 -9.17 14.13 9.25
CA VAL A 175 -9.39 13.24 10.39
C VAL A 175 -9.57 14.01 11.71
N ALA A 176 -8.85 15.12 11.88
CA ALA A 176 -8.87 15.92 13.11
C ALA A 176 -10.06 16.90 13.19
N GLU A 177 -10.65 17.29 12.06
CA GLU A 177 -11.85 18.13 12.03
C GLU A 177 -13.01 17.38 12.70
N ASP A 178 -13.35 17.76 13.91
CA ASP A 178 -14.68 17.52 14.44
C ASP A 178 -15.66 18.28 13.56
N ASP A 179 -16.75 17.64 13.12
CA ASP A 179 -17.86 18.33 12.48
C ASP A 179 -18.43 19.33 13.49
N PHE A 180 -17.83 20.51 13.59
CA PHE A 180 -18.48 21.66 14.17
C PHE A 180 -19.63 21.95 13.22
N SER A 181 -20.80 21.38 13.52
CA SER A 181 -22.04 21.92 13.01
C SER A 181 -22.12 23.34 13.54
N ASP A 182 -21.60 24.30 12.79
CA ASP A 182 -21.84 25.74 12.97
C ASP A 182 -23.30 26.07 12.55
N ASP A 183 -24.19 25.08 12.66
CA ASP A 183 -25.63 25.22 12.55
C ASP A 183 -26.18 25.50 13.96
N PRO A 184 -26.49 26.77 14.31
CA PRO A 184 -27.04 27.12 15.61
C PRO A 184 -28.45 26.56 15.85
N PHE A 185 -28.98 25.74 14.94
CA PHE A 185 -30.26 25.04 15.03
C PHE A 185 -30.12 23.51 15.13
N SER A 186 -28.91 22.94 15.15
CA SER A 186 -28.75 21.52 15.48
C SER A 186 -29.00 21.32 16.98
N ASN A 187 -29.84 20.34 17.33
CA ASN A 187 -30.06 19.99 18.73
C ASN A 187 -28.81 19.25 19.23
N ASP A 188 -28.23 19.72 20.33
CA ASP A 188 -27.01 19.21 21.00
C ASP A 188 -27.03 17.72 21.44
N ASP A 189 -28.03 16.92 21.04
CA ASP A 189 -28.20 15.53 21.50
C ASP A 189 -27.70 14.45 20.51
N ASP A 190 -27.33 14.81 19.27
CA ASP A 190 -26.84 13.85 18.25
C ASP A 190 -25.57 14.38 17.53
N THR A 191 -24.51 14.72 18.26
CA THR A 191 -23.18 14.87 17.63
C THR A 191 -22.58 13.49 17.39
N ASP A 192 -23.08 12.77 16.37
CA ASP A 192 -22.44 11.55 15.87
C ASP A 192 -21.09 11.94 15.25
N GLN A 193 -20.04 12.02 16.07
CA GLN A 193 -18.66 12.18 15.59
C GLN A 193 -18.34 11.01 14.65
N GLU A 194 -18.18 11.31 13.36
CA GLU A 194 -17.85 10.31 12.37
C GLU A 194 -16.49 9.65 12.71
N ASP A 195 -16.43 8.30 12.66
CA ASP A 195 -15.23 7.55 13.05
C ASP A 195 -14.03 7.98 12.19
N PRO A 196 -12.84 8.21 12.78
CA PRO A 196 -11.64 8.63 12.05
C PRO A 196 -11.31 7.79 10.82
N SER A 197 -11.59 6.48 10.88
CA SER A 197 -11.36 5.59 9.75
C SER A 197 -12.30 5.82 8.58
N VAL A 198 -13.54 6.27 8.86
CA VAL A 198 -14.53 6.61 7.85
C VAL A 198 -14.17 7.92 7.18
N LYS A 199 -13.70 8.92 7.95
CA LYS A 199 -13.17 10.18 7.40
C LYS A 199 -11.97 9.93 6.50
N ALA A 200 -11.01 9.12 6.96
CA ALA A 200 -9.82 8.78 6.20
C ALA A 200 -10.16 8.02 4.90
N GLN A 201 -11.09 7.06 4.96
CA GLN A 201 -11.56 6.36 3.77
C GLN A 201 -12.26 7.30 2.79
N THR A 202 -13.13 8.18 3.27
CA THR A 202 -13.88 9.11 2.43
C THR A 202 -12.93 10.07 1.73
N PHE A 203 -12.00 10.67 2.48
CA PHE A 203 -10.94 11.52 1.94
C PHE A 203 -10.16 10.82 0.82
N GLU A 204 -9.67 9.60 1.09
CA GLU A 204 -8.84 8.88 0.11
C GLU A 204 -9.64 8.48 -1.13
N ARG A 205 -10.91 8.07 -0.97
CA ARG A 205 -11.76 7.73 -2.11
C ARG A 205 -12.04 8.94 -2.99
N ASP A 206 -12.27 10.11 -2.40
CA ASP A 206 -12.47 11.35 -3.12
C ASP A 206 -11.17 11.76 -3.84
N LEU A 207 -10.02 11.67 -3.17
CA LEU A 207 -8.70 11.92 -3.75
C LEU A 207 -8.44 11.04 -5.00
N LEU A 208 -8.82 9.76 -4.91
CA LEU A 208 -8.68 8.78 -5.99
C LEU A 208 -9.81 8.84 -7.03
N SER A 209 -10.76 9.78 -6.91
CA SER A 209 -11.92 9.91 -7.79
C SER A 209 -12.77 8.63 -7.88
N LEU A 210 -12.86 7.89 -6.78
CA LEU A 210 -13.67 6.68 -6.65
C LEU A 210 -15.12 7.02 -6.30
N SER A 211 -16.04 6.08 -6.56
CA SER A 211 -17.47 6.31 -6.31
C SER A 211 -17.76 6.51 -4.82
N TYR A 212 -18.61 7.51 -4.53
CA TYR A 212 -19.12 7.82 -3.20
C TYR A 212 -19.76 6.61 -2.49
N LEU A 213 -19.51 6.50 -1.18
CA LEU A 213 -20.04 5.44 -0.34
C LEU A 213 -21.41 5.83 0.22
N LYS A 214 -22.47 5.14 -0.22
CA LYS A 214 -23.85 5.40 0.25
C LYS A 214 -24.08 5.20 1.76
N ARG A 215 -23.21 4.43 2.43
CA ARG A 215 -23.27 4.07 3.85
C ARG A 215 -21.86 3.75 4.33
N ALA A 216 -21.10 4.79 4.66
CA ALA A 216 -19.77 4.64 5.21
C ALA A 216 -19.90 4.33 6.72
N THR A 217 -19.33 3.21 7.15
CA THR A 217 -19.29 2.81 8.56
C THR A 217 -17.92 2.21 8.83
N LYS A 218 -17.50 2.19 10.10
CA LYS A 218 -16.21 1.62 10.51
C LYS A 218 -16.02 0.18 10.02
N GLU A 219 -17.08 -0.63 10.04
CA GLU A 219 -17.04 -2.04 9.60
C GLU A 219 -16.84 -2.19 8.09
N ARG A 220 -17.10 -1.10 7.34
CA ARG A 220 -16.91 -1.01 5.89
C ARG A 220 -15.66 -0.22 5.52
N THR A 221 -14.71 -0.07 6.45
CA THR A 221 -13.36 0.42 6.15
C THR A 221 -12.36 -0.73 6.23
N SER A 222 -11.10 -0.44 5.90
CA SER A 222 -10.00 -1.37 6.09
C SER A 222 -9.27 -1.18 7.41
N CYS A 223 -9.78 -0.39 8.36
CA CYS A 223 -9.05 0.01 9.58
C CYS A 223 -8.67 -1.15 10.51
N LEU A 224 -9.36 -2.30 10.39
CA LEU A 224 -9.02 -3.53 11.11
C LEU A 224 -7.83 -4.29 10.50
N THR A 225 -7.36 -3.87 9.32
CA THR A 225 -6.14 -4.41 8.70
C THR A 225 -4.93 -4.00 9.53
N PRO A 226 -4.15 -4.94 10.08
CA PRO A 226 -2.90 -4.60 10.76
C PRO A 226 -1.90 -4.03 9.76
N VAL A 227 -1.12 -3.04 10.18
CA VAL A 227 -0.18 -2.30 9.32
C VAL A 227 1.23 -2.40 9.89
N PHE A 228 2.19 -2.80 9.06
CA PHE A 228 3.62 -2.70 9.35
C PHE A 228 4.27 -1.63 8.46
N LEU A 229 5.07 -0.76 9.06
CA LEU A 229 5.85 0.26 8.36
C LEU A 229 7.30 0.23 8.86
N GLY A 230 8.22 -0.11 7.96
CA GLY A 230 9.67 -0.11 8.19
C GLY A 230 10.37 1.02 7.41
N HIS A 231 11.38 1.64 8.01
CA HIS A 231 12.11 2.75 7.38
C HIS A 231 13.57 2.81 7.84
N GLY A 232 14.46 3.28 6.98
CA GLY A 232 15.86 3.50 7.34
C GLY A 232 16.14 4.87 7.94
N SER A 233 16.92 4.94 9.02
CA SER A 233 17.17 6.20 9.75
C SER A 233 17.98 7.23 8.95
N VAL A 234 18.73 6.79 7.94
CA VAL A 234 19.57 7.64 7.06
C VAL A 234 19.08 7.63 5.61
N ASP A 235 17.78 7.45 5.40
CA ASP A 235 17.16 7.51 4.08
C ASP A 235 17.18 8.94 3.52
N GLU A 236 18.07 9.17 2.53
CA GLU A 236 18.23 10.47 1.86
C GLU A 236 17.17 10.74 0.77
N LYS A 237 16.46 9.71 0.30
CA LYS A 237 15.47 9.86 -0.79
C LYS A 237 14.09 10.14 -0.25
N VAL A 238 13.69 9.43 0.79
CA VAL A 238 12.45 9.65 1.54
C VAL A 238 12.84 9.76 3.01
N PRO A 239 13.02 10.98 3.54
CA PRO A 239 13.45 11.19 4.92
C PRO A 239 12.60 10.38 5.91
N CYS A 240 13.23 9.72 6.87
CA CYS A 240 12.57 8.84 7.85
C CYS A 240 11.40 9.50 8.59
N VAL A 241 11.48 10.82 8.82
CA VAL A 241 10.41 11.61 9.44
C VAL A 241 9.08 11.54 8.67
N LEU A 242 9.13 11.36 7.34
CA LEU A 242 7.92 11.20 6.52
C LEU A 242 7.24 9.86 6.77
N GLY A 243 8.01 8.78 6.94
CA GLY A 243 7.46 7.48 7.31
C GLY A 243 6.93 7.48 8.75
N GLU A 244 7.62 8.14 9.68
CA GLU A 244 7.18 8.27 11.07
C GLU A 244 5.87 9.05 11.16
N SER A 245 5.76 10.14 10.41
CA SER A 245 4.55 10.94 10.32
C SER A 245 3.41 10.17 9.66
N ALA A 246 3.68 9.39 8.61
CA ALA A 246 2.70 8.47 8.02
C ALA A 246 2.17 7.47 9.05
N ALA A 247 3.06 6.87 9.86
CA ALA A 247 2.65 5.95 10.92
C ALA A 247 1.79 6.64 12.00
N LYS A 248 2.09 7.89 12.35
CA LYS A 248 1.24 8.68 13.26
C LYS A 248 -0.15 8.91 12.66
N VAL A 249 -0.24 9.47 11.45
CA VAL A 249 -1.53 9.81 10.82
C VAL A 249 -2.38 8.56 10.57
N MET A 250 -1.76 7.43 10.20
CA MET A 250 -2.48 6.15 10.08
C MET A 250 -3.07 5.69 11.44
N ARG A 251 -2.36 5.88 12.56
CA ARG A 251 -2.92 5.59 13.90
C ARG A 251 -4.06 6.53 14.26
N ASP A 252 -3.91 7.82 13.96
CA ASP A 252 -4.95 8.83 14.18
C ASP A 252 -6.20 8.51 13.33
N SER A 253 -6.00 7.94 12.14
CA SER A 253 -7.05 7.40 11.25
C SER A 253 -7.65 6.06 11.73
N GLY A 254 -7.29 5.56 12.92
CA GLY A 254 -7.89 4.37 13.53
C GLY A 254 -7.21 3.03 13.20
N TYR A 255 -6.06 3.01 12.51
CA TYR A 255 -5.34 1.78 12.17
C TYR A 255 -4.38 1.34 13.30
N GLN A 256 -4.19 0.02 13.43
CA GLN A 256 -3.12 -0.52 14.26
C GLN A 256 -1.81 -0.59 13.45
N VAL A 257 -0.85 0.27 13.81
CA VAL A 257 0.42 0.42 13.07
C VAL A 257 1.64 0.04 13.92
N ASP A 258 2.38 -0.97 13.45
CA ASP A 258 3.70 -1.34 13.95
C ASP A 258 4.75 -0.57 13.14
N TRP A 259 5.40 0.41 13.78
CA TRP A 259 6.43 1.27 13.17
C TRP A 259 7.82 0.84 13.63
N LYS A 260 8.76 0.75 12.68
CA LYS A 260 10.17 0.44 12.94
C LYS A 260 11.08 1.36 12.14
N CYS A 261 12.01 2.01 12.84
CA CYS A 261 13.11 2.75 12.24
C CYS A 261 14.41 1.96 12.44
N TYR A 262 15.09 1.68 11.34
CA TYR A 262 16.29 0.85 11.30
C TYR A 262 17.55 1.72 11.25
N GLU A 263 18.35 1.65 12.31
CA GLU A 263 19.54 2.49 12.43
C GLU A 263 20.58 2.17 11.35
N GLY A 264 21.13 3.23 10.74
CA GLY A 264 22.15 3.16 9.68
C GLY A 264 21.64 2.64 8.33
N GLN A 265 20.34 2.36 8.21
CA GLN A 265 19.73 1.89 6.97
C GLN A 265 19.34 3.07 6.08
N GLY A 266 19.64 2.98 4.78
CA GLY A 266 19.26 3.97 3.77
C GLY A 266 17.91 3.67 3.12
N HIS A 267 17.73 4.10 1.86
CA HIS A 267 16.50 3.92 1.08
C HIS A 267 16.30 2.49 0.55
N TRP A 268 16.16 1.54 1.47
CA TRP A 268 15.91 0.13 1.20
C TRP A 268 15.42 -0.59 2.46
N TYR A 269 14.98 -1.85 2.34
CA TYR A 269 14.67 -2.69 3.50
C TYR A 269 15.94 -3.27 4.15
N LYS A 270 15.97 -3.39 5.48
CA LYS A 270 17.14 -3.91 6.21
C LYS A 270 17.15 -5.44 6.30
N ILE A 271 18.27 -6.06 5.94
CA ILE A 271 18.49 -7.50 6.10
C ILE A 271 19.52 -7.73 7.23
N PRO A 272 19.25 -8.63 8.19
CA PRO A 272 18.03 -9.43 8.34
C PRO A 272 16.91 -8.72 9.12
N ASP A 273 17.20 -7.62 9.82
CA ASP A 273 16.34 -7.09 10.88
C ASP A 273 14.89 -6.79 10.44
N GLU A 274 14.70 -6.13 9.29
CA GLU A 274 13.36 -5.81 8.80
C GLU A 274 12.63 -7.02 8.23
N ILE A 275 13.36 -7.97 7.65
CA ILE A 275 12.78 -9.24 7.18
C ILE A 275 12.29 -10.07 8.37
N ASP A 276 13.05 -10.11 9.46
CA ASP A 276 12.65 -10.77 10.70
C ASP A 276 11.40 -10.12 11.31
N ASP A 277 11.36 -8.79 11.37
CA ASP A 277 10.19 -8.04 11.85
C ASP A 277 8.96 -8.27 10.95
N ILE A 278 9.12 -8.32 9.62
CA ILE A 278 8.04 -8.65 8.68
C ILE A 278 7.50 -10.06 8.94
N VAL A 279 8.37 -11.06 9.13
CA VAL A 279 7.96 -12.43 9.43
C VAL A 279 7.25 -12.50 10.79
N SER A 280 7.76 -11.77 11.79
CA SER A 280 7.14 -11.64 13.10
C SER A 280 5.75 -11.00 13.00
N PHE A 281 5.60 -9.95 12.20
CA PHE A 281 4.32 -9.30 11.93
C PHE A 281 3.31 -10.25 11.26
N ILE A 282 3.73 -10.96 10.21
CA ILE A 282 2.90 -11.94 9.49
C ILE A 282 2.41 -13.06 10.44
N THR A 283 3.25 -13.50 11.36
CA THR A 283 2.89 -14.59 12.28
C THR A 283 2.08 -14.13 13.48
N SER A 284 2.38 -12.98 14.06
CA SER A 284 1.80 -12.52 15.33
C SER A 284 0.59 -11.59 15.17
N ARG A 285 0.60 -10.73 14.14
CA ARG A 285 -0.48 -9.75 13.90
C ARG A 285 -1.48 -10.24 12.87
N VAL A 286 -0.98 -10.75 11.75
CA VAL A 286 -1.82 -11.29 10.67
C VAL A 286 -2.31 -12.71 11.01
N GLY A 287 -1.50 -13.49 11.75
CA GLY A 287 -1.87 -14.83 12.20
C GLY A 287 -1.62 -15.95 11.17
N TRP A 288 -0.82 -15.68 10.13
CA TRP A 288 -0.44 -16.72 9.16
C TRP A 288 0.58 -17.68 9.76
N LYS A 289 0.44 -18.97 9.40
CA LYS A 289 1.41 -19.99 9.81
C LYS A 289 2.60 -19.98 8.85
N VAL A 290 3.80 -19.83 9.40
CA VAL A 290 5.06 -20.00 8.66
C VAL A 290 5.59 -21.42 8.84
N ALA A 291 6.30 -21.92 7.82
CA ALA A 291 6.97 -23.21 7.89
C ALA A 291 8.08 -23.19 8.96
N VAL A 292 8.14 -24.23 9.79
CA VAL A 292 9.24 -24.43 10.74
C VAL A 292 10.47 -24.83 9.94
N VAL A 293 11.45 -23.94 9.84
CA VAL A 293 12.73 -24.24 9.20
C VAL A 293 13.71 -24.68 10.27
N THR A 294 13.99 -25.98 10.34
CA THR A 294 15.12 -26.49 11.13
C THR A 294 16.43 -26.03 10.48
N PRO A 295 17.40 -25.48 11.23
CA PRO A 295 18.71 -25.17 10.68
C PRO A 295 19.30 -26.45 10.08
N SER A 296 19.75 -26.37 8.83
CA SER A 296 20.55 -27.45 8.25
C SER A 296 21.87 -27.52 9.02
N ASN A 297 22.09 -28.63 9.74
CA ASN A 297 23.38 -29.01 10.35
C ASN A 297 24.52 -28.99 9.33
#